data_AF-A2FGK9-F1
#
_entry.id   AF-A2FGK9-F1
#
_cell.length_a   1.000
_cell.length_b   1.000
_cell.length_c   1.000
_cell.angle_alpha   90.00
_cell.angle_beta   90.00
_cell.angle_gamma   90.00
#
_symmetry.space_group_name_H-M   'P 1'
#
loop_
_entity.id
_entity.type
_entity.pdbx_description
1 polymer ?
#
loop_
_entity_poly.entity_id
_entity_poly.type
_entity_poly.pdbx_seq_one_letter_code
_entity_poly.pdbx_strand_id
1 'polypeptide(L)'
;MSCSSLKTVSLSLHSSISEINGGTFADCPLLQSIKLDPSDTDFKFNNGALTYYNETKIITFIPSSNIQTFVFPSSMESIGSCSFYNCINLVRVIFSGSRINTIDYMAFYGCTKLSYIFLGTNTHVTTIGSNAFEGCSLLNRCGSITCPSSTIPLFVEHNISKRSFRTDCDIFCESLSNTRSTFISTITLITPFILM
;
A
#
# COMPACT_ATOMS: atom_id res chain seq x y z
N MET A 1 -13.49 1.22 -20.43
CA MET A 1 -12.54 1.68 -21.46
C MET A 1 -11.15 1.51 -20.88
N SER A 2 -10.40 0.50 -21.32
CA SER A 2 -9.07 0.20 -20.75
C SER A 2 -8.02 1.15 -21.30
N CYS A 3 -7.19 1.72 -20.43
CA CYS A 3 -6.14 2.66 -20.81
C CYS A 3 -4.84 1.90 -21.10
N SER A 4 -4.88 1.06 -22.14
CA SER A 4 -3.85 0.03 -22.38
C SER A 4 -2.49 0.57 -22.86
N SER A 5 -2.40 1.85 -23.23
CA SER A 5 -1.19 2.46 -23.80
C SER A 5 -0.66 3.67 -23.03
N LEU A 6 -1.37 4.14 -22.01
CA LEU A 6 -0.99 5.32 -21.25
C LEU A 6 0.22 5.01 -20.36
N LYS A 7 1.33 5.71 -20.62
CA LYS A 7 2.59 5.57 -19.86
C LYS A 7 2.89 6.74 -18.94
N THR A 8 2.41 7.93 -19.30
CA THR A 8 2.68 9.15 -18.55
C THR A 8 1.46 10.04 -18.55
N VAL A 9 1.16 10.62 -17.40
CA VAL A 9 0.15 11.67 -17.22
C VAL A 9 0.86 12.93 -16.77
N SER A 10 0.42 14.09 -17.23
CA SER A 10 0.89 15.39 -16.73
C SER A 10 -0.29 16.15 -16.17
N LEU A 11 -0.22 16.52 -14.90
CA LEU A 11 -1.17 17.38 -14.22
C LEU A 11 -0.48 18.74 -14.05
N SER A 12 -1.14 19.80 -14.48
CA SER A 12 -0.56 21.15 -14.57
C SER A 12 -1.30 22.13 -13.65
N LEU A 13 -0.60 23.14 -13.15
CA LEU A 13 -1.09 24.13 -12.18
C LEU A 13 -2.36 24.90 -12.58
N HIS A 14 -2.69 24.93 -13.88
CA HIS A 14 -3.90 25.55 -14.43
C HIS A 14 -5.05 24.56 -14.63
N SER A 15 -4.87 23.31 -14.21
CA SER A 15 -5.94 22.33 -14.28
C SER A 15 -6.97 22.69 -13.22
N SER A 16 -8.24 22.81 -13.62
CA SER A 16 -9.37 23.01 -12.70
C SER A 16 -9.69 21.74 -11.90
N ILE A 17 -8.72 20.82 -11.75
CA ILE A 17 -8.90 19.50 -11.14
C ILE A 17 -8.73 19.70 -9.64
N SER A 18 -9.86 19.84 -8.95
CA SER A 18 -9.90 19.93 -7.48
C SER A 18 -9.89 18.57 -6.80
N GLU A 19 -10.13 17.49 -7.55
CA GLU A 19 -10.23 16.13 -7.00
C GLU A 19 -9.83 15.08 -8.04
N ILE A 20 -9.01 14.12 -7.60
CA ILE A 20 -8.70 12.90 -8.34
C ILE A 20 -9.13 11.73 -7.46
N ASN A 21 -10.11 10.98 -7.96
CA ASN A 21 -10.68 9.88 -7.20
C ASN A 21 -9.81 8.62 -7.27
N GLY A 22 -9.93 7.80 -6.22
CA GLY A 22 -9.36 6.46 -6.24
C GLY A 22 -9.89 5.67 -7.43
N GLY A 23 -9.00 4.95 -8.12
CA GLY A 23 -9.35 4.16 -9.30
C GLY A 23 -9.33 4.91 -10.63
N THR A 24 -9.09 6.23 -10.66
CA THR A 24 -8.90 6.99 -11.92
C THR A 24 -7.87 6.33 -12.86
N PHE A 25 -6.87 5.64 -12.29
CA PHE A 25 -5.80 4.96 -13.05
C PHE A 25 -5.78 3.43 -12.89
N ALA A 26 -6.84 2.81 -12.37
CA ALA A 26 -6.87 1.37 -12.10
C ALA A 26 -6.65 0.51 -13.36
N ASP A 27 -7.27 0.88 -14.48
CA ASP A 27 -7.14 0.16 -15.76
C ASP A 27 -6.01 0.71 -16.65
N CYS A 28 -4.95 1.27 -16.04
CA CYS A 28 -3.76 1.80 -16.72
C CYS A 28 -2.51 0.95 -16.40
N PRO A 29 -2.41 -0.31 -16.88
CA PRO A 29 -1.35 -1.24 -16.45
C PRO A 29 0.06 -0.83 -16.89
N LEU A 30 0.17 0.05 -17.89
CA LEU A 30 1.45 0.56 -18.41
C LEU A 30 1.81 1.95 -17.90
N LEU A 31 1.00 2.55 -17.01
CA LEU A 31 1.31 3.85 -16.44
C LEU A 31 2.61 3.72 -15.64
N GLN A 32 3.58 4.60 -15.92
CA GLN A 32 4.92 4.58 -15.34
C GLN A 32 5.22 5.83 -14.51
N SER A 33 4.60 6.96 -14.84
CA SER A 33 4.89 8.24 -14.19
C SER A 33 3.72 9.20 -14.27
N ILE A 34 3.54 9.98 -13.21
CA ILE A 34 2.67 11.15 -13.18
C ILE A 34 3.57 12.35 -12.95
N LYS A 35 3.51 13.32 -13.85
CA LYS A 35 4.23 14.58 -13.75
C LYS A 35 3.30 15.60 -13.12
N LEU A 36 3.75 16.22 -12.05
CA LEU A 36 3.10 17.36 -11.40
C LEU A 36 3.92 18.62 -11.64
N ASP A 37 3.28 19.77 -11.53
CA ASP A 37 3.99 21.03 -11.41
C ASP A 37 4.74 21.07 -10.06
N PRO A 38 6.00 21.54 -9.99
CA PRO A 38 6.72 21.68 -8.72
C PRO A 38 6.03 22.58 -7.69
N SER A 39 5.13 23.47 -8.13
CA SER A 39 4.37 24.38 -7.27
C SER A 39 2.94 23.89 -7.01
N ASP A 40 2.62 22.62 -7.32
CA ASP A 40 1.34 21.99 -6.99
C ASP A 40 1.17 21.89 -5.46
N THR A 41 0.07 22.44 -4.95
CA THR A 41 -0.25 22.49 -3.52
C THR A 41 -1.31 21.46 -3.10
N ASP A 42 -1.93 20.78 -4.07
CA ASP A 42 -3.04 19.86 -3.83
C ASP A 42 -2.55 18.42 -3.84
N PHE A 43 -1.61 18.10 -4.74
CA PHE A 43 -1.12 16.76 -4.97
C PHE A 43 0.40 16.66 -4.83
N LYS A 44 0.87 15.46 -4.50
CA LYS A 44 2.29 15.11 -4.45
C LYS A 44 2.48 13.76 -5.11
N PHE A 45 3.49 13.67 -5.99
CA PHE A 45 3.88 12.42 -6.61
C PHE A 45 5.30 12.05 -6.18
N ASN A 46 5.42 10.98 -5.41
CA ASN A 46 6.70 10.50 -4.90
C ASN A 46 6.67 8.98 -4.73
N ASN A 47 7.81 8.31 -4.94
CA ASN A 47 7.96 6.86 -4.76
C ASN A 47 6.88 6.04 -5.47
N GLY A 48 6.50 6.45 -6.69
CA GLY A 48 5.48 5.77 -7.49
C GLY A 48 4.06 5.91 -6.94
N ALA A 49 3.81 6.81 -5.99
CA ALA A 49 2.48 7.11 -5.45
C ALA A 49 2.09 8.56 -5.72
N LEU A 50 0.84 8.77 -6.16
CA LEU A 50 0.15 10.05 -6.13
C LEU A 50 -0.67 10.13 -4.84
N THR A 51 -0.44 11.17 -4.05
CA THR A 51 -1.14 11.46 -2.80
C THR A 51 -1.67 12.89 -2.82
N TYR A 52 -2.48 13.25 -1.84
CA TYR A 52 -2.64 14.66 -1.48
C TYR A 52 -1.30 15.23 -0.96
N TYR A 53 -1.13 16.54 -1.05
CA TYR A 53 0.12 17.22 -0.70
C TYR A 53 0.61 16.92 0.73
N ASN A 54 -0.33 16.85 1.69
CA ASN A 54 -0.07 16.52 3.10
C ASN A 54 0.15 15.02 3.37
N GLU A 55 0.10 14.18 2.33
CA GLU A 55 0.27 12.72 2.40
C GLU A 55 -0.72 12.03 3.35
N THR A 56 -1.92 12.60 3.58
CA THR A 56 -2.94 11.95 4.44
C THR A 56 -3.76 10.90 3.71
N LYS A 57 -3.82 10.98 2.38
CA LYS A 57 -4.51 10.00 1.54
C LYS A 57 -3.72 9.70 0.27
N ILE A 58 -3.54 8.42 0.00
CA ILE A 58 -3.02 7.94 -1.30
C ILE A 58 -4.17 7.79 -2.28
N ILE A 59 -3.96 8.31 -3.48
CA ILE A 59 -4.94 8.32 -4.57
C ILE A 59 -4.65 7.16 -5.51
N THR A 60 -3.40 7.02 -5.95
CA THR A 60 -2.95 5.92 -6.80
C THR A 60 -1.49 5.59 -6.55
N PHE A 61 -1.16 4.31 -6.68
CA PHE A 61 0.18 3.81 -6.85
C PHE A 61 0.29 3.24 -8.26
N ILE A 62 1.40 3.56 -8.91
CA ILE A 62 1.62 3.26 -10.33
C ILE A 62 1.65 1.74 -10.54
N PRO A 63 0.72 1.14 -11.32
CA PRO A 63 0.63 -0.31 -11.47
C PRO A 63 1.88 -0.95 -12.08
N SER A 64 2.57 -0.23 -12.98
CA SER A 64 3.80 -0.70 -13.61
C SER A 64 5.07 -0.44 -12.77
N SER A 65 4.92 0.01 -11.52
CA SER A 65 6.07 0.29 -10.65
C SER A 65 6.90 -0.97 -10.40
N ASN A 66 8.22 -0.81 -10.33
CA ASN A 66 9.15 -1.87 -9.94
C ASN A 66 9.39 -1.89 -8.42
N ILE A 67 8.75 -0.99 -7.67
CA ILE A 67 8.87 -0.93 -6.21
C ILE A 67 8.21 -2.15 -5.60
N GLN A 68 8.99 -2.95 -4.88
CA GLN A 68 8.53 -4.17 -4.22
C GLN A 68 8.09 -3.94 -2.78
N THR A 69 8.56 -2.85 -2.16
CA THR A 69 8.22 -2.50 -0.77
C THR A 69 7.74 -1.06 -0.74
N PHE A 70 6.50 -0.85 -0.30
CA PHE A 70 5.96 0.48 -0.08
C PHE A 70 5.90 0.78 1.41
N VAL A 71 6.48 1.92 1.82
CA VAL A 71 6.44 2.41 3.19
C VAL A 71 5.54 3.63 3.23
N PHE A 72 4.46 3.55 4.00
CA PHE A 72 3.54 4.67 4.16
C PHE A 72 4.16 5.78 5.02
N PRO A 73 3.97 7.06 4.63
CA PRO A 73 4.27 8.20 5.49
C PRO A 73 3.51 8.12 6.83
N SER A 74 4.09 8.68 7.89
CA SER A 74 3.46 8.71 9.22
C SER A 74 2.16 9.54 9.25
N SER A 75 2.02 10.50 8.33
CA SER A 75 0.80 11.31 8.16
C SER A 75 -0.33 10.57 7.44
N MET A 76 -0.08 9.39 6.86
CA MET A 76 -1.09 8.66 6.10
C MET A 76 -2.25 8.22 7.00
N GLU A 77 -3.47 8.56 6.60
CA GLU A 77 -4.71 8.28 7.32
C GLU A 77 -5.62 7.33 6.53
N SER A 78 -5.59 7.41 5.20
CA SER A 78 -6.45 6.58 4.34
C SER A 78 -5.76 6.09 3.07
N ILE A 79 -6.10 4.86 2.69
CA ILE A 79 -5.71 4.26 1.41
C ILE A 79 -6.91 4.32 0.48
N GLY A 80 -6.81 5.14 -0.57
CA GLY A 80 -7.93 5.38 -1.48
C GLY A 80 -8.38 4.14 -2.26
N SER A 81 -9.63 4.17 -2.72
CA SER A 81 -10.23 3.13 -3.54
C SER A 81 -9.33 2.77 -4.73
N CYS A 82 -9.13 1.48 -4.99
CA CYS A 82 -8.30 0.97 -6.11
C CYS A 82 -6.88 1.58 -6.19
N SER A 83 -6.33 2.14 -5.11
CA SER A 83 -5.07 2.88 -5.17
C SER A 83 -3.88 2.00 -5.56
N PHE A 84 -3.82 0.75 -5.10
CA PHE A 84 -2.83 -0.26 -5.50
C PHE A 84 -3.43 -1.35 -6.40
N TYR A 85 -4.41 -1.00 -7.23
CA TYR A 85 -5.06 -1.95 -8.13
C TYR A 85 -4.05 -2.62 -9.07
N ASN A 86 -4.03 -3.95 -9.11
CA ASN A 86 -3.15 -4.78 -9.94
C ASN A 86 -1.65 -4.44 -9.85
N CYS A 87 -1.17 -4.02 -8.69
CA CYS A 87 0.26 -3.75 -8.46
C CYS A 87 1.05 -5.07 -8.30
N ILE A 88 1.23 -5.80 -9.40
CA ILE A 88 1.77 -7.17 -9.43
C ILE A 88 3.23 -7.31 -9.01
N ASN A 89 3.96 -6.21 -8.86
CA ASN A 89 5.34 -6.21 -8.37
C ASN A 89 5.47 -5.89 -6.88
N LEU A 90 4.39 -5.40 -6.24
CA LEU A 90 4.39 -5.07 -4.83
C LEU A 90 4.41 -6.35 -4.00
N VAL A 91 5.43 -6.50 -3.16
CA VAL A 91 5.67 -7.68 -2.31
C VAL A 91 5.36 -7.39 -0.85
N ARG A 92 5.68 -6.18 -0.38
CA ARG A 92 5.58 -5.77 1.02
C ARG A 92 4.96 -4.39 1.16
N VAL A 93 4.18 -4.22 2.22
CA VAL A 93 3.62 -2.93 2.61
C VAL A 93 3.87 -2.70 4.10
N ILE A 94 4.38 -1.51 4.43
CA ILE A 94 4.83 -1.16 5.78
C ILE A 94 4.16 0.15 6.20
N PHE A 95 3.49 0.11 7.35
CA PHE A 95 2.68 1.21 7.89
C PHE A 95 3.39 1.94 9.05
N SER A 96 4.73 1.88 9.13
CA SER A 96 5.52 2.33 10.30
C SER A 96 5.16 3.73 10.81
N GLY A 97 4.41 3.80 11.91
CA GLY A 97 3.99 5.06 12.53
C GLY A 97 2.88 5.81 11.78
N SER A 98 2.27 5.19 10.77
CA SER A 98 1.12 5.76 10.06
C SER A 98 -0.14 5.78 10.94
N ARG A 99 -1.00 6.76 10.68
CA ARG A 99 -2.31 6.95 11.36
C ARG A 99 -3.45 6.29 10.59
N ILE A 100 -3.13 5.25 9.79
CA ILE A 100 -4.11 4.68 8.87
C ILE A 100 -5.29 4.12 9.65
N ASN A 101 -6.47 4.65 9.32
CA ASN A 101 -7.76 4.24 9.86
C ASN A 101 -8.62 3.54 8.80
N THR A 102 -8.41 3.88 7.52
CA THR A 102 -9.24 3.40 6.41
C THR A 102 -8.40 2.77 5.31
N ILE A 103 -8.75 1.55 4.93
CA ILE A 103 -8.31 0.88 3.70
C ILE A 103 -9.53 0.74 2.82
N ASP A 104 -9.63 1.48 1.74
CA ASP A 104 -10.88 1.64 1.00
C ASP A 104 -11.16 0.49 -0.01
N TYR A 105 -12.28 0.56 -0.72
CA TYR A 105 -12.73 -0.43 -1.69
C TYR A 105 -11.63 -0.83 -2.69
N MET A 106 -11.40 -2.15 -2.83
CA MET A 106 -10.41 -2.71 -3.76
C MET A 106 -8.98 -2.12 -3.66
N ALA A 107 -8.61 -1.52 -2.52
CA ALA A 107 -7.35 -0.79 -2.37
C ALA A 107 -6.12 -1.57 -2.85
N PHE A 108 -6.00 -2.87 -2.55
CA PHE A 108 -4.92 -3.75 -2.98
C PHE A 108 -5.40 -4.87 -3.91
N TYR A 109 -6.54 -4.70 -4.57
CA TYR A 109 -7.11 -5.72 -5.46
C TYR A 109 -6.08 -6.20 -6.49
N GLY A 110 -5.91 -7.51 -6.62
CA GLY A 110 -5.03 -8.12 -7.62
C GLY A 110 -3.53 -7.92 -7.39
N CYS A 111 -3.11 -7.48 -6.19
CA CYS A 111 -1.69 -7.47 -5.79
C CYS A 111 -1.17 -8.90 -5.55
N THR A 112 -1.01 -9.68 -6.62
CA THR A 112 -0.73 -11.12 -6.56
C THR A 112 0.59 -11.50 -5.89
N LYS A 113 1.58 -10.59 -5.86
CA LYS A 113 2.86 -10.79 -5.16
C LYS A 113 2.90 -10.25 -3.73
N LEU A 114 1.84 -9.56 -3.27
CA LEU A 114 1.78 -8.98 -1.93
C LEU A 114 1.73 -10.11 -0.89
N SER A 115 2.87 -10.34 -0.26
CA SER A 115 3.11 -11.47 0.64
C SER A 115 3.27 -11.05 2.10
N TYR A 116 3.48 -9.75 2.34
CA TYR A 116 3.74 -9.25 3.69
C TYR A 116 3.13 -7.88 3.95
N ILE A 117 2.43 -7.76 5.07
CA ILE A 117 1.92 -6.47 5.58
C ILE A 117 2.38 -6.30 7.04
N PHE A 118 2.97 -5.14 7.33
CA PHE A 118 3.32 -4.72 8.68
C PHE A 118 2.53 -3.48 9.07
N LEU A 119 1.56 -3.63 9.97
CA LEU A 119 0.75 -2.51 10.48
C LEU A 119 1.43 -1.74 11.64
N GLY A 120 2.44 -2.34 12.28
CA GLY A 120 3.03 -1.79 13.50
C GLY A 120 2.15 -1.96 14.74
N THR A 121 2.64 -1.58 15.92
CA THR A 121 1.93 -1.77 17.19
C THR A 121 0.87 -0.70 17.47
N ASN A 122 1.00 0.48 16.86
CA ASN A 122 0.17 1.66 17.13
C ASN A 122 -0.80 1.96 15.97
N THR A 123 -1.30 0.93 15.31
CA THR A 123 -2.25 1.11 14.21
C THR A 123 -3.68 1.26 14.72
N HIS A 124 -4.48 2.02 13.96
CA HIS A 124 -5.89 2.30 14.25
C HIS A 124 -6.80 1.96 13.07
N VAL A 125 -6.46 0.93 12.27
CA VAL A 125 -7.33 0.52 11.16
C VAL A 125 -8.68 0.07 11.72
N THR A 126 -9.71 0.85 11.42
CA THR A 126 -11.10 0.61 11.82
C THR A 126 -11.96 0.18 10.65
N THR A 127 -11.54 0.47 9.42
CA THR A 127 -12.34 0.23 8.22
C THR A 127 -11.49 -0.42 7.14
N ILE A 128 -11.97 -1.55 6.63
CA ILE A 128 -11.48 -2.20 5.42
C ILE A 128 -12.65 -2.24 4.43
N GLY A 129 -12.41 -1.84 3.19
CA GLY A 129 -13.41 -1.83 2.14
C GLY A 129 -13.67 -3.22 1.58
N SER A 130 -14.79 -3.39 0.90
CA SER A 130 -15.07 -4.64 0.17
C SER A 130 -13.94 -4.93 -0.82
N ASN A 131 -13.51 -6.19 -0.86
CA ASN A 131 -12.50 -6.70 -1.79
C ASN A 131 -11.13 -6.00 -1.70
N ALA A 132 -10.84 -5.29 -0.60
CA ALA A 132 -9.59 -4.55 -0.44
C ALA A 132 -8.33 -5.41 -0.64
N PHE A 133 -8.39 -6.70 -0.30
CA PHE A 133 -7.29 -7.66 -0.48
C PHE A 133 -7.65 -8.84 -1.40
N GLU A 134 -8.70 -8.72 -2.22
CA GLU A 134 -9.06 -9.77 -3.16
C GLU A 134 -7.93 -9.96 -4.19
N GLY A 135 -7.58 -11.21 -4.51
CA GLY A 135 -6.45 -11.53 -5.38
C GLY A 135 -5.07 -11.51 -4.69
N CYS A 136 -4.97 -11.07 -3.44
CA CYS A 136 -3.73 -11.12 -2.63
C CYS A 136 -3.51 -12.50 -1.99
N SER A 137 -3.43 -13.57 -2.81
CA SER A 137 -3.42 -14.95 -2.34
C SER A 137 -2.28 -15.28 -1.37
N LEU A 138 -1.13 -14.61 -1.51
CA LEU A 138 0.03 -14.79 -0.64
C LEU A 138 -0.18 -14.27 0.79
N LEU A 139 -1.15 -13.37 1.00
CA LEU A 139 -1.52 -12.91 2.34
C LEU A 139 -2.19 -14.00 3.17
N ASN A 140 -2.66 -15.10 2.58
CA ASN A 140 -3.21 -16.24 3.32
C ASN A 140 -2.15 -17.27 3.77
N ARG A 141 -0.86 -16.95 3.57
CA ARG A 141 0.27 -17.73 4.10
C ARG A 141 0.47 -17.45 5.58
N CYS A 142 1.13 -18.38 6.27
CA CYS A 142 1.37 -18.24 7.69
C CYS A 142 2.31 -17.05 7.99
N GLY A 143 1.95 -16.18 8.93
CA GLY A 143 2.77 -15.04 9.36
C GLY A 143 2.98 -13.92 8.33
N SER A 144 2.12 -13.84 7.31
CA SER A 144 2.13 -12.80 6.27
C SER A 144 1.69 -11.42 6.78
N ILE A 145 0.92 -11.33 7.86
CA ILE A 145 0.47 -10.05 8.43
C ILE A 145 0.93 -9.94 9.88
N THR A 146 1.60 -8.84 10.20
CA THR A 146 1.98 -8.48 11.56
C THR A 146 1.20 -7.23 11.97
N CYS A 147 0.29 -7.38 12.92
CA CYS A 147 -0.57 -6.32 13.42
C CYS A 147 -0.95 -6.56 14.89
N PRO A 148 -1.51 -5.56 15.60
CA PRO A 148 -2.03 -5.74 16.95
C PRO A 148 -3.22 -6.69 16.95
N SER A 149 -3.37 -7.47 18.02
CA SER A 149 -4.44 -8.46 18.15
C SER A 149 -5.85 -7.86 17.99
N SER A 150 -6.03 -6.60 18.36
CA SER A 150 -7.28 -5.84 18.21
C SER A 150 -7.73 -5.67 16.75
N THR A 151 -6.80 -5.68 15.80
CA THR A 151 -7.11 -5.48 14.37
C THR A 151 -7.37 -6.80 13.62
N ILE A 152 -6.98 -7.94 14.19
CA ILE A 152 -7.12 -9.26 13.55
C ILE A 152 -8.57 -9.54 13.10
N PRO A 153 -9.62 -9.32 13.94
CA PRO A 153 -10.99 -9.64 13.54
C PRO A 153 -11.43 -8.92 12.26
N LEU A 154 -11.03 -7.65 12.11
CA LEU A 154 -11.35 -6.82 10.96
C LEU A 154 -10.77 -7.39 9.67
N PHE A 155 -9.52 -7.86 9.67
CA PHE A 155 -8.95 -8.50 8.48
C PHE A 155 -9.60 -9.84 8.17
N VAL A 156 -9.99 -10.61 9.20
CA VAL A 156 -10.63 -11.92 9.02
C VAL A 156 -12.02 -11.79 8.41
N GLU A 157 -12.78 -10.75 8.77
CA GLU A 157 -14.06 -10.41 8.13
C GLU A 157 -13.90 -10.12 6.63
N HIS A 158 -12.73 -9.65 6.21
CA HIS A 158 -12.40 -9.33 4.81
C HIS A 158 -11.58 -10.44 4.13
N ASN A 159 -11.89 -11.71 4.42
CA ASN A 159 -11.35 -12.90 3.75
C ASN A 159 -9.83 -13.14 3.92
N ILE A 160 -9.21 -12.60 4.96
CA ILE A 160 -7.84 -12.97 5.35
C ILE A 160 -7.88 -14.10 6.37
N SER A 161 -7.16 -15.19 6.10
CA SER A 161 -7.10 -16.35 6.97
C SER A 161 -6.49 -16.03 8.34
N LYS A 162 -7.02 -16.61 9.41
CA LYS A 162 -6.45 -16.49 10.76
C LYS A 162 -4.97 -16.92 10.85
N ARG A 163 -4.50 -17.79 9.95
CA ARG A 163 -3.09 -18.21 9.91
C ARG A 163 -2.14 -17.09 9.49
N SER A 164 -2.64 -16.07 8.80
CA SER A 164 -1.87 -14.91 8.36
C SER A 164 -1.21 -14.16 9.53
N PHE A 165 -1.81 -14.24 10.71
CA PHE A 165 -1.37 -13.56 11.93
C PHE A 165 -0.53 -14.43 12.86
N ARG A 166 -0.32 -15.71 12.50
CA ARG A 166 0.42 -16.65 13.34
C ARG A 166 1.90 -16.32 13.42
N THR A 167 2.48 -16.56 14.59
CA THR A 167 3.92 -16.41 14.86
C THR A 167 4.62 -17.78 14.99
N ASP A 168 3.83 -18.84 15.14
CA ASP A 168 4.19 -20.24 15.38
C ASP A 168 4.16 -21.09 14.09
N CYS A 169 4.52 -20.49 12.96
CA CYS A 169 4.50 -21.17 11.67
C CYS A 169 5.60 -22.24 11.59
N ASP A 170 5.23 -23.52 11.40
CA ASP A 170 6.18 -24.60 11.18
C ASP A 170 7.15 -24.25 10.03
N ILE A 171 8.44 -24.33 10.36
CA ILE A 171 9.54 -23.97 9.47
C ILE A 171 9.63 -25.01 8.35
N PHE A 172 8.94 -24.72 7.24
CA PHE A 172 9.43 -25.05 5.90
C PHE A 172 9.89 -23.76 5.19
N CYS A 173 10.54 -22.87 5.96
CA CYS A 173 10.94 -21.52 5.53
C CYS A 173 12.44 -21.30 5.75
N GLU A 174 13.29 -21.90 4.91
CA GLU A 174 14.71 -21.54 4.83
C GLU A 174 14.98 -20.18 4.13
N SER A 175 13.97 -19.34 3.87
CA SER A 175 14.20 -18.02 3.25
C SER A 175 13.59 -16.81 3.96
N LEU A 176 12.84 -16.97 5.07
CA LEU A 176 12.12 -15.86 5.69
C LEU A 176 12.52 -15.56 7.15
N SER A 177 13.06 -16.51 7.92
CA SER A 177 13.46 -16.27 9.32
C SER A 177 14.67 -15.33 9.45
N ASN A 178 15.67 -15.50 8.58
CA ASN A 178 16.81 -14.58 8.48
C ASN A 178 16.45 -13.19 7.95
N THR A 179 15.30 -13.05 7.29
CA THR A 179 14.77 -11.73 6.93
C THR A 179 13.90 -11.15 8.03
N ARG A 180 13.10 -11.91 8.80
CA ARG A 180 12.18 -11.33 9.80
C ARG A 180 12.92 -10.71 11.01
N SER A 181 13.99 -11.33 11.48
CA SER A 181 14.79 -10.83 12.61
C SER A 181 15.67 -9.63 12.20
N THR A 182 16.30 -9.70 11.02
CA THR A 182 17.05 -8.58 10.45
C THR A 182 16.11 -7.44 10.01
N PHE A 183 14.91 -7.75 9.53
CA PHE A 183 13.93 -6.75 9.07
C PHE A 183 13.30 -5.96 10.21
N ILE A 184 12.91 -6.61 11.32
CA ILE A 184 12.41 -5.89 12.51
C ILE A 184 13.52 -4.99 13.10
N SER A 185 14.76 -5.47 13.16
CA SER A 185 15.91 -4.67 13.61
C SER A 185 16.31 -3.57 12.63
N THR A 186 16.13 -3.76 11.32
CA THR A 186 16.30 -2.68 10.33
C THR A 186 15.12 -1.71 10.28
N ILE A 187 13.87 -2.11 10.58
CA ILE A 187 12.73 -1.18 10.64
C ILE A 187 12.89 -0.17 11.78
N THR A 188 13.46 -0.57 12.91
CA THR A 188 13.86 0.37 13.97
C THR A 188 14.99 1.32 13.55
N LEU A 189 15.73 0.99 12.48
CA LEU A 189 16.81 1.81 11.91
C LEU A 189 16.41 2.55 10.62
N ILE A 190 15.28 2.20 9.98
CA ILE A 190 14.70 2.98 8.90
C ILE A 190 13.97 4.14 9.57
N THR A 191 14.74 5.19 9.84
CA THR A 191 14.21 6.52 10.13
C THR A 191 13.10 6.84 9.10
N PRO A 192 11.94 7.38 9.51
CA PRO A 192 11.08 8.05 8.55
C PRO A 192 11.95 9.16 7.92
N PHE A 193 12.11 9.13 6.60
CA PHE A 193 12.73 10.18 5.79
C PHE A 193 13.52 11.24 6.59
N ILE A 194 14.81 10.97 6.82
CA ILE A 194 15.78 12.03 7.10
C ILE A 194 16.77 12.02 5.94
N LEU A 195 16.67 13.08 5.13
CA LEU A 195 17.59 13.60 4.12
C LEU A 195 18.09 12.63 3.03
N MET A 196 17.65 12.85 1.78
CA MET A 196 18.32 13.76 0.82
C MET A 196 17.34 14.13 -0.30
#